data_AF-A0A938G770-F1
#
_entry.id   AF-A0A938G770-F1
#
_cell.length_a   1.000
_cell.length_b   1.000
_cell.length_c   1.000
_cell.angle_alpha   90.00
_cell.angle_beta   90.00
_cell.angle_gamma   90.00
#
_symmetry.space_group_name_H-M   'P 1'
#
loop_
_entity.id
_entity.type
_entity.pdbx_description
1 polymer ?
#
loop_
_entity_poly.entity_id
_entity_poly.type
_entity_poly.pdbx_seq_one_letter_code
_entity_poly.pdbx_strand_id
1 'polypeptide(L)'
;MDLSSFDAQSARDASLIAMVVGVLGVLLVLKFVSSVVTKLLLMAVFAALIYFGFNQRDALSACIATIQAKVEQGDVSDVTCRFLGRDVTVEIPFGNQSG
;
A
#
# COMPACT_ATOMS: atom_id res chain seq x y z
N MET A 1 40.26 50.04 -23.92
CA MET A 1 39.19 49.03 -24.07
C MET A 1 38.90 48.50 -22.68
N ASP A 2 37.76 48.88 -22.14
CA ASP A 2 37.39 48.81 -20.73
C ASP A 2 37.26 47.37 -20.20
N LEU A 3 38.23 46.95 -19.39
CA LEU A 3 38.18 45.67 -18.66
C LEU A 3 37.08 45.66 -17.59
N SER A 4 36.76 46.80 -16.96
CA SER A 4 35.71 46.89 -15.94
C SER A 4 34.29 46.79 -16.50
N SER A 5 34.02 47.21 -17.75
CA SER A 5 32.69 47.05 -18.35
C SER A 5 32.45 45.61 -18.76
N PHE A 6 33.48 44.91 -19.25
CA PHE A 6 33.43 43.48 -19.57
C PHE A 6 33.17 42.62 -18.33
N ASP A 7 33.84 42.93 -17.21
CA ASP A 7 33.67 42.21 -15.94
C ASP A 7 32.26 42.41 -15.34
N ALA A 8 31.76 43.65 -15.34
CA ALA A 8 30.40 43.95 -14.88
C ALA A 8 29.31 43.28 -15.73
N GLN A 9 29.53 43.19 -17.05
CA GLN A 9 28.58 42.56 -17.96
C GLN A 9 28.65 41.03 -17.86
N SER A 10 29.86 40.47 -17.73
CA SER A 10 30.07 39.04 -17.50
C SER A 10 29.51 38.58 -16.14
N ALA A 11 29.69 39.37 -15.08
CA ALA A 11 29.14 39.07 -13.76
C ALA A 11 27.59 39.06 -13.76
N ARG A 12 26.96 39.98 -14.51
CA ARG A 12 25.51 39.99 -14.67
C ARG A 12 25.00 38.77 -15.42
N ASP A 13 25.60 38.43 -16.56
CA ASP A 13 25.21 37.25 -17.33
C ASP A 13 25.42 35.95 -16.53
N ALA A 14 26.54 35.84 -15.81
CA ALA A 14 26.80 34.71 -14.92
C ALA A 14 25.74 34.59 -13.80
N SER A 15 25.32 35.72 -13.21
CA SER A 15 24.29 35.72 -12.17
C SER A 15 22.91 35.31 -12.70
N LEU A 16 22.55 35.73 -13.92
CA LEU A 16 21.30 35.34 -14.58
C LEU A 16 21.31 33.85 -14.91
N ILE A 17 22.42 33.34 -15.44
CA ILE A 17 22.57 31.91 -15.74
C ILE A 17 22.49 31.09 -14.45
N ALA A 18 23.17 31.52 -13.38
CA ALA A 18 23.13 30.84 -12.09
C ALA A 18 21.72 30.77 -11.50
N MET A 19 20.94 31.85 -11.63
CA MET A 19 19.55 31.88 -11.17
C MET A 19 18.67 30.91 -11.97
N VAL A 20 18.80 30.91 -13.30
CA VAL A 20 18.04 30.02 -14.19
C VAL A 20 18.38 28.56 -13.92
N VAL A 21 19.67 28.22 -13.80
CA VAL A 21 20.14 26.86 -13.50
C VAL A 21 19.69 26.44 -12.09
N GLY A 22 19.73 27.34 -11.11
CA GLY A 22 19.25 27.07 -9.75
C GLY A 22 17.77 26.70 -9.72
N VAL A 23 16.93 27.47 -10.41
CA VAL A 23 15.48 27.19 -10.50
C VAL A 23 15.22 25.86 -11.22
N LEU A 24 15.87 25.62 -12.36
CA LEU A 24 15.77 24.35 -13.08
C LEU A 24 16.22 23.16 -12.24
N GLY A 25 17.30 23.31 -11.47
CA GLY A 25 17.81 22.29 -10.56
C GLY A 25 16.78 21.93 -9.49
N VAL A 26 16.19 22.92 -8.83
CA VAL A 26 15.14 22.69 -7.81
C VAL A 26 13.92 22.02 -8.42
N LEU A 27 13.46 22.47 -9.60
CA LEU A 27 12.32 21.87 -10.28
C LEU A 27 12.57 20.40 -10.67
N LEU A 28 13.79 20.07 -11.12
CA LEU A 28 14.19 18.69 -11.39
C LEU A 28 14.09 17.82 -10.14
N VAL A 29 14.70 18.26 -9.03
CA VAL A 29 14.67 17.53 -7.77
C VAL A 29 13.23 17.31 -7.31
N LEU A 30 12.41 18.35 -7.29
CA LEU A 30 11.00 18.25 -6.87
C LEU A 30 10.19 17.31 -7.77
N LYS A 31 10.45 17.28 -9.07
CA LYS A 31 9.81 16.36 -10.01
C LYS A 31 10.18 14.90 -9.74
N PHE A 32 11.44 14.62 -9.42
CA PHE A 32 11.89 13.29 -9.05
C PHE A 32 11.30 12.85 -7.70
N VAL A 33 11.33 13.72 -6.69
CA VAL A 33 10.75 13.41 -5.37
C VAL A 33 9.26 13.08 -5.51
N SER A 34 8.50 13.90 -6.22
CA SER A 34 7.05 13.66 -6.41
C SER A 34 6.76 12.37 -7.16
N SER A 35 7.57 12.03 -8.18
CA SER A 35 7.43 10.78 -8.92
C SER A 35 7.79 9.56 -8.08
N VAL A 36 8.87 9.64 -7.28
CA VAL A 36 9.30 8.56 -6.40
C VAL A 36 8.29 8.34 -5.29
N VAL A 37 7.81 9.40 -4.64
CA VAL A 37 6.79 9.33 -3.59
C VAL A 37 5.50 8.67 -4.12
N THR A 38 5.06 9.05 -5.32
CA THR A 38 3.88 8.44 -5.94
C THR A 38 4.06 6.94 -6.15
N LYS A 39 5.22 6.51 -6.67
CA LYS A 39 5.54 5.09 -6.88
C LYS A 39 5.60 4.32 -5.56
N LEU A 40 6.20 4.90 -4.52
CA LEU A 40 6.28 4.29 -3.20
C LEU A 40 4.91 4.16 -2.55
N LEU A 41 4.04 5.17 -2.66
CA LEU A 41 2.67 5.09 -2.18
C LEU A 41 1.89 3.99 -2.88
N LEU A 42 2.00 3.88 -4.20
CA LEU A 42 1.36 2.82 -4.97
C LEU A 42 1.83 1.43 -4.51
N MET A 43 3.14 1.25 -4.33
CA MET A 43 3.70 0.02 -3.79
C MET A 43 3.20 -0.30 -2.38
N ALA A 44 3.12 0.71 -1.50
CA ALA A 44 2.61 0.55 -0.14
C ALA A 44 1.13 0.13 -0.13
N VAL A 45 0.31 0.72 -1.00
CA VAL A 45 -1.11 0.33 -1.15
C VAL A 45 -1.23 -1.12 -1.62
N PHE A 46 -0.48 -1.53 -2.65
CA PHE A 46 -0.49 -2.92 -3.09
C PHE A 46 -0.01 -3.88 -2.00
N ALA A 47 1.05 -3.53 -1.27
CA ALA A 47 1.53 -4.32 -0.14
C ALA A 47 0.47 -4.45 0.97
N ALA A 48 -0.24 -3.37 1.30
CA ALA A 48 -1.32 -3.39 2.26
C ALA A 48 -2.50 -4.27 1.80
N LEU A 49 -2.88 -4.18 0.52
CA LEU A 49 -3.93 -5.04 -0.05
C LEU A 49 -3.53 -6.52 0.00
N ILE A 50 -2.29 -6.84 -0.35
CA ILE A 50 -1.75 -8.20 -0.27
C ILE A 50 -1.78 -8.69 1.19
N TYR A 51 -1.24 -7.90 2.12
CA TYR A 51 -1.23 -8.23 3.55
C TYR A 51 -2.64 -8.44 4.11
N PHE A 52 -3.59 -7.58 3.74
CA PHE A 52 -4.98 -7.70 4.14
C PHE A 52 -5.66 -8.93 3.51
N GLY A 53 -5.33 -9.26 2.26
CA GLY A 53 -5.79 -10.48 1.59
C GLY A 53 -5.27 -11.76 2.26
N PHE A 54 -4.00 -11.79 2.66
CA PHE A 54 -3.42 -12.93 3.39
C PHE A 54 -4.05 -13.10 4.77
N ASN A 55 -4.21 -12.02 5.54
CA ASN A 55 -4.89 -12.10 6.84
C ASN A 55 -6.34 -12.59 6.74
N GLN A 56 -7.07 -12.20 5.68
CA GLN A 56 -8.40 -12.74 5.42
C GLN A 56 -8.38 -14.25 5.13
N ARG A 57 -7.35 -14.72 4.41
CA ARG A 57 -7.20 -16.14 4.08
C ARG A 57 -6.81 -16.99 5.29
N ASP A 58 -5.95 -16.48 6.17
CA ASP A 58 -5.55 -17.15 7.41
C ASP A 58 -6.70 -17.22 8.42
N ALA A 59 -7.53 -16.17 8.53
CA ALA A 59 -8.73 -16.21 9.36
C ALA A 59 -9.73 -17.27 8.86
N LEU A 60 -9.89 -17.42 7.54
CA LEU A 60 -10.74 -18.44 6.93
C LEU A 60 -10.19 -19.86 7.17
N SER A 61 -8.89 -20.10 6.98
CA SER A 61 -8.30 -21.43 7.17
C SER A 61 -8.37 -21.90 8.62
N ALA A 62 -8.16 -21.01 9.59
CA ALA A 62 -8.29 -21.30 11.02
C ALA A 62 -9.73 -21.65 11.42
N CYS A 63 -10.71 -20.93 10.88
CA CYS A 63 -12.14 -21.20 11.09
C CYS A 63 -12.56 -22.57 10.53
N ILE A 64 -12.15 -22.91 9.30
CA ILE A 64 -12.47 -24.20 8.68
C ILE A 64 -11.90 -25.34 9.54
N ALA A 65 -10.67 -25.21 10.04
CA ALA A 65 -10.06 -26.21 10.92
C ALA A 65 -10.84 -26.39 12.23
N THR A 66 -11.41 -25.32 12.79
CA THR A 66 -12.23 -25.40 14.02
C THR A 66 -13.59 -26.05 13.76
N ILE A 67 -14.24 -25.73 12.64
CA ILE A 67 -15.49 -26.38 12.22
C ILE A 67 -15.25 -27.87 12.00
N GLN A 68 -14.19 -28.23 11.28
CA GLN A 68 -13.87 -29.62 10.95
C GLN A 68 -13.58 -30.45 12.21
N ALA A 69 -12.83 -29.89 13.17
CA ALA A 69 -12.57 -30.54 14.46
C ALA A 69 -13.85 -30.74 15.30
N LYS A 70 -14.78 -29.78 15.29
CA LYS A 70 -16.08 -29.93 15.99
C LYS A 70 -17.00 -30.96 15.33
N VAL A 71 -17.02 -31.00 14.00
CA VAL A 71 -17.78 -31.99 13.23
C VAL A 71 -17.26 -33.41 13.47
N GLU A 72 -15.93 -33.62 13.53
CA GLU A 72 -15.34 -34.92 13.90
C GLU A 72 -15.65 -35.34 15.34
N GLN A 73 -15.87 -34.39 16.24
CA GLN A 73 -16.25 -34.64 17.63
C GLN A 73 -17.77 -34.88 17.81
N GLY A 74 -18.56 -34.80 16.73
CA GLY A 74 -20.01 -34.99 16.77
C GLY A 74 -20.78 -33.85 17.46
N ASP A 75 -20.14 -32.69 17.63
CA ASP A 75 -20.74 -31.50 18.26
C ASP A 75 -21.48 -30.67 17.19
N VAL A 76 -22.79 -30.55 17.34
CA VAL A 76 -23.70 -29.80 16.43
C VAL A 76 -23.84 -28.32 16.81
N SER A 77 -23.05 -27.83 17.75
CA SER A 77 -23.14 -26.44 18.22
C SER A 77 -22.60 -25.45 17.19
N ASP A 78 -23.32 -24.33 17.05
CA ASP A 78 -23.00 -23.25 16.12
C ASP A 78 -21.56 -22.76 16.24
N VAL A 79 -20.88 -22.66 15.09
CA VAL A 79 -19.54 -22.10 15.03
C VAL A 79 -19.64 -20.64 14.60
N THR A 80 -19.26 -19.75 15.50
CA THR A 80 -19.12 -18.32 15.21
C THR A 80 -17.72 -18.08 14.71
N CYS A 81 -17.58 -17.76 13.43
CA CYS A 81 -16.31 -17.40 12.81
C CYS A 81 -16.29 -15.94 12.41
N ARG A 82 -15.13 -15.31 12.58
CA ARG A 82 -14.97 -13.88 12.39
C ARG A 82 -14.43 -13.58 10.99
N PHE A 83 -15.30 -13.11 10.11
CA PHE A 83 -15.00 -12.75 8.72
C PHE A 83 -14.96 -11.23 8.55
N LEU A 84 -13.81 -10.68 8.14
CA LEU A 84 -13.63 -9.23 7.91
C LEU A 84 -14.08 -8.34 9.10
N GLY A 85 -13.91 -8.80 10.34
CA GLY A 85 -14.35 -8.04 11.52
C GLY A 85 -15.87 -8.08 11.76
N ARG A 86 -16.62 -8.90 11.03
CA ARG A 86 -17.99 -9.29 11.36
C ARG A 86 -18.03 -10.74 11.79
N ASP A 87 -18.70 -11.01 12.90
CA ASP A 87 -18.96 -12.36 13.37
C ASP A 87 -20.07 -12.97 12.50
N VAL A 88 -19.75 -14.07 11.82
CA VAL A 88 -20.69 -14.87 11.02
C VAL A 88 -20.87 -16.18 11.75
N THR A 89 -22.03 -16.35 12.34
CA THR A 89 -22.48 -17.62 12.94
C THR A 89 -23.01 -18.50 11.81
N VAL A 90 -22.35 -19.63 11.58
CA VAL A 90 -22.79 -20.63 10.60
C VAL A 90 -23.42 -21.78 11.38
N GLU A 91 -24.73 -21.93 11.25
CA GLU A 91 -25.46 -23.13 11.69
C GLU A 91 -25.00 -24.31 10.85
N ILE A 92 -24.60 -25.42 11.48
CA ILE A 92 -24.13 -26.63 10.80
C ILE A 92 -25.35 -27.49 10.47
N PRO A 93 -25.82 -27.60 9.20
CA PRO A 93 -26.96 -28.43 8.88
C PRO A 93 -26.52 -29.89 8.80
N PHE A 94 -26.68 -30.63 9.89
CA PHE A 94 -26.82 -32.07 9.78
C PHE A 94 -28.25 -32.37 9.33
N GLY A 95 -28.47 -32.49 8.03
CA GLY A 95 -29.77 -32.90 7.51
C GLY A 95 -29.92 -32.80 5.99
N ASN A 96 -29.35 -33.76 5.26
CA ASN A 96 -30.09 -34.66 4.34
C ASN A 96 -29.15 -35.39 3.35
N GLN A 97 -28.56 -36.52 3.76
CA GLN A 97 -28.07 -37.56 2.84
C GLN A 97 -28.26 -38.98 3.43
N SER A 98 -29.49 -39.33 3.79
CA SER A 98 -29.85 -40.73 4.00
C SER A 98 -31.37 -40.91 3.88
N GLY A 99 -31.82 -41.50 2.76
CA GLY A 99 -33.21 -41.88 2.51
C GLY A 99 -33.54 -41.90 1.04
#